data_AF-A0A355F1V1-F1
#
_entry.id   AF-A0A355F1V1-F1
#
_cell.length_a   1.000
_cell.length_b   1.000
_cell.length_c   1.000
_cell.angle_alpha   90.00
_cell.angle_beta   90.00
_cell.angle_gamma   90.00
#
_symmetry.space_group_name_H-M   'P 1'
#
loop_
_entity.id
_entity.type
_entity.pdbx_description
1 polymer ?
#
loop_
_entity_poly.entity_id
_entity_poly.type
_entity_poly.pdbx_seq_one_letter_code
_entity_poly.pdbx_strand_id
1 'polypeptide(L)'
;MEQASGASLSLEELTQVVRRILGEEDVLPEDWQAEATTYDLPRFHCETEFLARLGRAGRQMLAEDVHGREARALLAACGHPYDYARLGHPLSTLYELYLRVLTGAARVVSFASRTKAFLAPIEAPGRTGPVRLHVAGRLPLSEAGRAALSARQVEIYENWTGPLPEPSPGTVTLVVGDERPEAVALETIQADAVACPIDEGGVLLIRQGAGLDPGALQVVRKRTVAALPAGHAATELRRLVGLPVPPVPPAAGEADCDEMLRALFPEMRASAYFCTGLAAEDAVFRATASVLAGDAPVTLFYAENCYGGTHQLIAELLAREILPRPLPVLRKNGRGEKVTMVDRVIESLPALAGGPACLFLETPTNPELQVHDFARLVTALQDHRAQTGQQIPVLVDTTMAPLYPLFAR
;
A
#
# COMPACT_ATOMS: atom_id res chain seq x y z
N MET A 1 -20.25 -8.24 24.16
CA MET A 1 -21.31 -7.62 23.35
C MET A 1 -21.87 -6.47 24.17
N GLU A 2 -21.18 -5.33 24.12
CA GLU A 2 -21.62 -4.07 24.70
C GLU A 2 -21.28 -3.05 23.62
N GLN A 3 -22.31 -2.63 22.88
CA GLN A 3 -22.17 -1.58 21.88
C GLN A 3 -21.91 -0.28 22.63
N ALA A 4 -20.67 0.20 22.62
CA ALA A 4 -20.39 1.60 22.91
C ALA A 4 -20.98 2.44 21.77
N SER A 5 -22.26 2.77 21.89
CA SER A 5 -22.99 3.71 21.05
C SER A 5 -22.54 5.15 21.33
N GLY A 6 -21.26 5.44 21.09
CA GLY A 6 -20.86 6.81 20.80
C GLY A 6 -21.31 7.11 19.38
N ALA A 7 -22.48 7.74 19.20
CA ALA A 7 -22.99 8.11 17.89
C ALA A 7 -21.88 8.74 17.03
N SER A 8 -21.77 8.36 15.75
CA SER A 8 -20.84 9.02 14.83
C SER A 8 -21.21 10.50 14.68
N LEU A 9 -20.24 11.38 14.47
CA LEU A 9 -20.50 12.78 14.11
C LEU A 9 -21.41 12.82 12.88
N SER A 10 -22.43 13.68 12.90
CA SER A 10 -23.21 14.04 11.72
C SER A 10 -22.33 14.72 10.67
N LEU A 11 -22.81 14.80 9.42
CA LEU A 11 -22.08 15.48 8.35
C LEU A 11 -21.82 16.96 8.70
N GLU A 12 -22.79 17.61 9.34
CA GLU A 12 -22.66 19.00 9.77
C GLU A 12 -21.59 19.17 10.85
N GLU A 13 -21.64 18.36 11.92
CA GLU A 13 -20.62 18.37 12.98
C GLU A 13 -19.23 18.06 12.39
N LEU A 14 -19.14 17.07 11.50
CA LEU A 14 -17.89 16.71 10.87
C LEU A 14 -17.34 17.84 9.98
N THR A 15 -18.21 18.53 9.25
CA THR A 15 -17.84 19.72 8.46
C THR A 15 -17.26 20.82 9.36
N GLN A 16 -17.90 21.10 10.50
CA GLN A 16 -17.41 22.10 11.46
C GLN A 16 -16.07 21.69 12.07
N VAL A 17 -15.93 20.43 12.49
CA VAL A 17 -14.67 19.88 13.04
C VAL A 17 -13.55 19.96 12.01
N VAL A 18 -13.77 19.54 10.77
CA VAL A 18 -12.74 19.60 9.71
C VAL A 18 -12.36 21.05 9.41
N ARG A 19 -13.32 21.98 9.38
CA ARG A 19 -13.03 23.42 9.22
C ARG A 19 -12.13 23.94 10.34
N ARG A 20 -12.39 23.54 11.58
CA ARG A 20 -11.56 23.91 12.72
C ARG A 20 -10.16 23.29 12.63
N ILE A 21 -10.06 22.00 12.30
CA ILE A 21 -8.77 21.29 12.16
C ILE A 21 -7.88 21.92 11.09
N LEU A 22 -8.43 22.24 9.92
CA LEU A 22 -7.65 22.64 8.74
C LEU A 22 -7.65 24.15 8.46
N GLY A 23 -8.55 24.90 9.06
CA GLY A 23 -8.76 26.33 8.81
C GLY A 23 -8.28 27.25 9.94
N GLU A 24 -8.08 26.73 11.15
CA GLU A 24 -7.55 27.51 12.28
C GLU A 24 -6.06 27.25 12.50
N GLU A 25 -5.35 28.29 12.93
CA GLU A 25 -3.96 28.17 13.35
C GLU A 25 -3.86 27.36 14.65
N ASP A 26 -2.77 26.62 14.79
CA ASP A 26 -2.45 25.88 16.00
C ASP A 26 -3.41 24.75 16.44
N VAL A 27 -4.32 24.29 15.58
CA VAL A 27 -5.25 23.18 15.89
C VAL A 27 -4.74 21.82 15.43
N LEU A 28 -4.23 21.71 14.21
CA LEU A 28 -3.79 20.42 13.69
C LEU A 28 -2.55 19.90 14.45
N PRO A 29 -2.55 18.64 14.94
CA PRO A 29 -1.36 18.02 15.50
C PRO A 29 -0.24 17.90 14.44
N GLU A 30 0.99 18.21 14.82
CA GLU A 30 2.16 18.20 13.91
C GLU A 30 2.40 16.82 13.30
N ASP A 31 2.20 15.78 14.10
CA ASP A 31 2.38 14.38 13.70
C ASP A 31 1.25 13.83 12.80
N TRP A 32 0.23 14.63 12.47
CA TRP A 32 -0.82 14.24 11.51
C TRP A 32 -0.48 14.57 10.05
N GLN A 33 0.47 15.48 9.78
CA GLN A 33 0.79 15.92 8.41
C GLN A 33 1.92 15.14 7.74
N ALA A 34 2.95 14.71 8.48
CA ALA A 34 4.06 13.91 7.93
C ALA A 34 5.01 13.32 8.99
N GLU A 35 4.94 13.77 10.26
CA GLU A 35 5.96 13.45 11.28
C GLU A 35 5.64 12.23 12.14
N ALA A 36 4.63 11.43 11.80
CA ALA A 36 4.36 10.17 12.50
C ALA A 36 5.49 9.16 12.24
N THR A 37 6.56 9.25 13.03
CA THR A 37 7.63 8.25 13.03
C THR A 37 7.14 6.99 13.72
N THR A 38 7.65 5.85 13.28
CA THR A 38 7.13 4.51 13.60
C THR A 38 7.49 4.02 15.00
N TYR A 39 7.97 4.92 15.85
CA TYR A 39 8.55 4.62 17.15
C TYR A 39 7.60 4.92 18.33
N ASP A 40 6.47 5.59 18.09
CA ASP A 40 5.46 5.90 19.11
C ASP A 40 4.34 4.85 19.15
N LEU A 41 4.74 3.57 19.28
CA LEU A 41 3.82 2.42 19.29
C LEU A 41 2.62 2.54 20.25
N PRO A 42 2.75 3.12 21.47
CA PRO A 42 1.62 3.22 22.41
C PRO A 42 0.44 4.08 21.94
N ARG A 43 0.63 4.96 20.94
CA ARG A 43 -0.43 5.86 20.44
C ARG A 43 -1.19 5.28 19.25
N PHE A 44 -0.84 4.09 18.78
CA PHE A 44 -1.57 3.44 17.70
C PHE A 44 -2.78 2.68 18.22
N HIS A 45 -3.94 2.93 17.62
CA HIS A 45 -5.22 2.35 17.96
C HIS A 45 -5.85 1.69 16.74
N CYS A 46 -6.66 0.64 16.91
CA CYS A 46 -7.44 0.15 15.77
C CYS A 46 -8.35 1.27 15.23
N GLU A 47 -8.69 1.21 13.95
CA GLU A 47 -9.47 2.29 13.30
C GLU A 47 -10.76 2.62 14.06
N THR A 48 -11.50 1.61 14.52
CA THR A 48 -12.72 1.79 15.32
C THR A 48 -12.46 2.60 16.58
N GLU A 49 -11.38 2.32 17.30
CA GLU A 49 -11.03 3.05 18.52
C GLU A 49 -10.58 4.48 18.20
N PHE A 50 -9.74 4.68 17.19
CA PHE A 50 -9.32 6.00 16.73
C PHE A 50 -10.53 6.87 16.35
N LEU A 51 -11.45 6.34 15.53
CA LEU A 51 -12.66 7.05 15.11
C LEU A 51 -13.59 7.36 16.29
N ALA A 52 -13.68 6.48 17.28
CA ALA A 52 -14.46 6.74 18.48
C ALA A 52 -13.84 7.86 19.35
N ARG A 53 -12.51 7.89 19.47
CA ARG A 53 -11.78 8.98 20.16
C ARG A 53 -11.97 10.31 19.42
N LEU A 54 -11.79 10.29 18.10
CA LEU A 54 -11.99 11.46 17.23
C LEU A 54 -13.41 12.01 17.33
N GLY A 55 -14.43 11.14 17.33
CA GLY A 55 -15.81 11.56 17.48
C GLY A 55 -16.12 12.20 18.83
N ARG A 56 -15.48 11.73 19.92
CA ARG A 56 -15.60 12.36 21.25
C ARG A 56 -14.89 13.72 21.28
N ALA A 57 -13.65 13.78 20.78
CA ALA A 57 -12.88 15.02 20.71
C ALA A 57 -13.60 16.08 19.87
N GLY A 58 -14.10 15.71 18.69
CA GLY A 58 -14.85 16.61 17.82
C GLY A 58 -16.11 17.17 18.49
N ARG A 59 -16.92 16.32 19.15
CA ARG A 59 -18.08 16.80 19.91
C ARG A 59 -17.71 17.74 21.05
N GLN A 60 -16.67 17.39 21.81
CA GLN A 60 -16.20 18.24 22.89
C GLN A 60 -15.76 19.61 22.34
N MET A 61 -15.00 19.62 21.24
CA MET A 61 -14.60 20.85 20.57
C MET A 61 -15.80 21.71 20.21
N LEU A 62 -16.85 21.14 19.62
CA LEU A 62 -18.04 21.90 19.25
C LEU A 62 -18.88 22.35 20.44
N ALA A 63 -19.08 21.48 21.44
CA ALA A 63 -19.94 21.76 22.59
C ALA A 63 -19.34 22.79 23.56
N GLU A 64 -18.02 22.75 23.73
CA GLU A 64 -17.27 23.63 24.64
C GLU A 64 -16.59 24.79 23.90
N ASP A 65 -16.79 24.89 22.58
CA ASP A 65 -16.16 25.88 21.69
C ASP A 65 -14.63 25.94 21.86
N VAL A 66 -13.99 24.76 21.85
CA VAL A 66 -12.54 24.61 22.06
C VAL A 66 -11.77 24.93 20.78
N HIS A 67 -10.72 25.77 20.90
CA HIS A 67 -9.91 26.28 19.79
C HIS A 67 -8.39 26.15 20.03
N GLY A 68 -7.59 26.44 18.98
CA GLY A 68 -6.13 26.53 19.05
C GLY A 68 -5.45 25.34 19.72
N ARG A 69 -4.49 25.61 20.62
CA ARG A 69 -3.69 24.59 21.29
C ARG A 69 -4.48 23.61 22.15
N GLU A 70 -5.62 24.01 22.69
CA GLU A 70 -6.47 23.11 23.47
C GLU A 70 -7.16 22.08 22.55
N ALA A 71 -7.67 22.53 21.40
CA ALA A 71 -8.20 21.63 20.38
C ALA A 71 -7.11 20.69 19.84
N ARG A 72 -5.88 21.20 19.62
CA ARG A 72 -4.72 20.37 19.25
C ARG A 72 -4.44 19.28 20.28
N ALA A 73 -4.50 19.59 21.57
CA ALA A 73 -4.28 18.60 22.63
C ALA A 73 -5.35 17.49 22.62
N LEU A 74 -6.62 17.83 22.42
CA LEU A 74 -7.72 16.87 22.27
C LEU A 74 -7.50 15.93 21.08
N LEU A 75 -7.09 16.50 19.93
CA LEU A 75 -6.82 15.73 18.72
C LEU A 75 -5.58 14.84 18.87
N ALA A 76 -4.50 15.35 19.46
CA ALA A 76 -3.29 14.57 19.72
C ALA A 76 -3.54 13.35 20.63
N ALA A 77 -4.46 13.49 21.60
CA ALA A 77 -4.89 12.41 22.50
C ALA A 77 -5.72 11.32 21.80
N CYS A 78 -6.21 11.57 20.59
CA CYS A 78 -6.85 10.53 19.77
C CYS A 78 -5.86 9.47 19.29
N GLY A 79 -4.55 9.79 19.27
CA GLY A 79 -3.50 8.92 18.76
C GLY A 79 -3.54 8.78 17.24
N HIS A 80 -3.15 7.61 16.75
CA HIS A 80 -3.01 7.29 15.32
C HIS A 80 -3.83 6.05 14.96
N PRO A 81 -4.49 6.02 13.79
CA PRO A 81 -5.14 4.81 13.31
C PRO A 81 -4.07 3.78 12.90
N TYR A 82 -4.22 2.55 13.39
CA TYR A 82 -3.36 1.42 13.04
C TYR A 82 -3.77 0.89 11.68
N ASP A 83 -3.30 1.56 10.65
CA ASP A 83 -3.34 1.05 9.30
C ASP A 83 -1.93 0.59 8.94
N TYR A 84 -1.66 -0.72 9.12
CA TYR A 84 -0.32 -1.30 8.99
C TYR A 84 0.31 -1.14 7.59
N ALA A 85 0.88 0.02 7.33
CA ALA A 85 2.16 0.16 6.68
C ALA A 85 2.80 1.46 7.17
N ARG A 86 2.88 1.73 8.49
CA ARG A 86 3.65 2.88 9.01
C ARG A 86 3.26 4.27 8.42
N LEU A 87 2.15 4.35 7.67
CA LEU A 87 1.73 5.44 6.78
C LEU A 87 0.19 5.61 6.79
N GLY A 88 -0.50 4.95 7.73
CA GLY A 88 -1.88 5.25 8.05
C GLY A 88 -1.96 6.63 8.66
N HIS A 89 -2.36 7.63 7.89
CA HIS A 89 -2.40 9.00 8.39
C HIS A 89 -3.78 9.32 8.97
N PRO A 90 -3.86 9.97 10.15
CA PRO A 90 -5.12 10.45 10.72
C PRO A 90 -5.98 11.23 9.71
N LEU A 91 -5.36 12.01 8.82
CA LEU A 91 -6.05 12.78 7.79
C LEU A 91 -6.68 11.90 6.69
N SER A 92 -6.04 10.80 6.28
CA SER A 92 -6.66 9.87 5.31
C SER A 92 -7.83 9.14 5.93
N THR A 93 -7.73 8.74 7.20
CA THR A 93 -8.85 8.13 7.94
C THR A 93 -10.00 9.11 8.18
N LEU A 94 -9.70 10.38 8.47
CA LEU A 94 -10.70 11.44 8.57
C LEU A 94 -11.38 11.71 7.23
N TYR A 95 -10.62 11.72 6.13
CA TYR A 95 -11.16 11.82 4.77
C TYR A 95 -12.09 10.66 4.41
N GLU A 96 -11.68 9.43 4.70
CA GLU A 96 -12.50 8.23 4.50
C GLU A 96 -13.76 8.26 5.37
N LEU A 97 -13.67 8.72 6.62
CA LEU A 97 -14.83 8.93 7.48
C LEU A 97 -15.79 9.95 6.87
N TYR A 98 -15.28 11.09 6.39
CA TYR A 98 -16.10 12.15 5.81
C TYR A 98 -16.88 11.65 4.61
N LEU A 99 -16.20 11.03 3.65
CA LEU A 99 -16.85 10.46 2.47
C LEU A 99 -17.84 9.36 2.83
N ARG A 100 -17.56 8.55 3.86
CA ARG A 100 -18.49 7.51 4.33
C ARG A 100 -19.80 8.11 4.84
N VAL A 101 -19.72 9.19 5.62
CA VAL A 101 -20.90 9.89 6.15
C VAL A 101 -21.63 10.63 5.02
N LEU A 102 -20.90 11.25 4.09
CA LEU A 102 -21.46 11.99 2.96
C LEU A 102 -22.21 11.08 1.97
N THR A 103 -21.59 9.97 1.56
CA THR A 103 -22.09 9.11 0.47
C THR A 103 -22.95 7.94 0.97
N GLY A 104 -23.01 7.72 2.29
CA GLY A 104 -23.68 6.56 2.87
C GLY A 104 -22.99 5.22 2.59
N ALA A 105 -21.76 5.24 2.06
CA ALA A 105 -20.98 4.03 1.82
C ALA A 105 -20.82 3.21 3.12
N ALA A 106 -20.79 1.88 2.99
CA ALA A 106 -20.45 1.01 4.11
C ALA A 106 -18.99 1.21 4.53
N ARG A 107 -18.14 1.36 3.53
CA ARG A 107 -16.70 1.49 3.66
C ARG A 107 -16.18 2.39 2.56
N VAL A 108 -15.20 3.20 2.91
CA VAL A 108 -14.45 4.03 1.96
C VAL A 108 -12.98 3.67 2.13
N VAL A 109 -12.28 3.49 1.01
CA VAL A 109 -10.85 3.22 1.00
C VAL A 109 -10.20 4.18 0.02
N SER A 110 -9.29 5.01 0.51
CA SER A 110 -8.51 5.94 -0.30
C SER A 110 -7.14 5.34 -0.63
N PHE A 111 -6.61 5.68 -1.81
CA PHE A 111 -5.36 5.17 -2.35
C PHE A 111 -4.54 6.30 -2.95
N ALA A 112 -3.22 6.23 -2.80
CA ALA A 112 -2.25 7.02 -3.57
C ALA A 112 -2.13 6.56 -5.04
N SER A 113 -3.22 6.10 -5.63
CA SER A 113 -3.28 5.60 -7.01
C SER A 113 -4.71 5.57 -7.52
N ARG A 114 -4.90 6.12 -8.72
CA ARG A 114 -6.18 6.08 -9.44
C ARG A 114 -6.57 4.65 -9.84
N THR A 115 -5.61 3.83 -10.23
CA THR A 115 -5.87 2.47 -10.72
C THR A 115 -6.09 1.48 -9.60
N LYS A 116 -5.38 1.63 -8.47
CA LYS A 116 -5.56 0.74 -7.31
C LYS A 116 -6.95 0.84 -6.69
N ALA A 117 -7.67 1.95 -6.87
CA ALA A 117 -9.06 2.07 -6.45
C ALA A 117 -9.95 0.96 -7.04
N PHE A 118 -9.78 0.60 -8.33
CA PHE A 118 -10.54 -0.50 -8.95
C PHE A 118 -9.78 -1.83 -9.00
N LEU A 119 -8.45 -1.82 -8.94
CA LEU A 119 -7.65 -3.05 -8.91
C LEU A 119 -7.66 -3.71 -7.53
N ALA A 120 -7.75 -2.97 -6.42
CA ALA A 120 -7.67 -3.56 -5.09
C ALA A 120 -8.78 -4.60 -4.79
N PRO A 121 -10.06 -4.35 -5.12
CA PRO A 121 -11.10 -5.38 -5.03
C PRO A 121 -10.79 -6.60 -5.90
N ILE A 122 -10.08 -6.41 -7.01
CA ILE A 122 -9.70 -7.49 -7.92
C ILE A 122 -8.49 -8.27 -7.36
N GLU A 123 -7.52 -7.60 -6.78
CA GLU A 123 -6.27 -8.21 -6.32
C GLU A 123 -6.38 -8.81 -4.92
N ALA A 124 -7.45 -8.49 -4.18
CA ALA A 124 -7.73 -8.96 -2.83
C ALA A 124 -7.43 -10.46 -2.64
N PRO A 125 -6.60 -10.84 -1.65
CA PRO A 125 -6.32 -12.23 -1.31
C PRO A 125 -7.60 -13.04 -1.11
N GLY A 126 -7.58 -14.30 -1.54
CA GLY A 126 -8.72 -15.22 -1.40
C GLY A 126 -9.86 -15.02 -2.41
N ARG A 127 -9.84 -13.96 -3.23
CA ARG A 127 -10.88 -13.73 -4.23
C ARG A 127 -10.69 -14.61 -5.47
N THR A 128 -11.72 -15.38 -5.81
CA THR A 128 -11.72 -16.31 -6.95
C THR A 128 -12.90 -16.13 -7.92
N GLY A 129 -13.95 -15.41 -7.50
CA GLY A 129 -15.16 -15.20 -8.29
C GLY A 129 -15.00 -14.17 -9.42
N PRO A 130 -15.94 -14.16 -10.39
CA PRO A 130 -15.94 -13.23 -11.52
C PRO A 130 -16.13 -11.77 -11.09
N VAL A 131 -15.61 -10.86 -11.91
CA VAL A 131 -15.76 -9.41 -11.72
C VAL A 131 -16.24 -8.78 -13.01
N ARG A 132 -17.22 -7.89 -12.92
CA ARG A 132 -17.64 -7.01 -14.01
C ARG A 132 -17.21 -5.58 -13.71
N LEU A 133 -16.43 -4.99 -14.61
CA LEU A 133 -15.89 -3.65 -14.48
C LEU A 133 -16.52 -2.75 -15.54
N HIS A 134 -17.45 -1.88 -15.13
CA HIS A 134 -18.09 -0.90 -15.99
C HIS A 134 -17.38 0.44 -15.85
N VAL A 135 -16.83 0.95 -16.95
CA VAL A 135 -15.92 2.09 -16.94
C VAL A 135 -16.51 3.22 -17.78
N ALA A 136 -16.63 4.42 -17.20
CA ALA A 136 -17.14 5.59 -17.91
C ALA A 136 -16.28 5.95 -19.14
N GLY A 137 -14.97 5.75 -19.06
CA GLY A 137 -14.01 5.95 -20.15
C GLY A 137 -13.18 4.71 -20.47
N ARG A 138 -11.90 4.93 -20.80
CA ARG A 138 -10.90 3.87 -21.02
C ARG A 138 -9.95 3.75 -19.86
N LEU A 139 -9.60 2.53 -19.48
CA LEU A 139 -8.63 2.27 -18.43
C LEU A 139 -7.19 2.36 -18.97
N PRO A 140 -6.24 2.88 -18.17
CA PRO A 140 -4.82 2.92 -18.52
C PRO A 140 -4.16 1.55 -18.30
N LEU A 141 -4.68 0.51 -18.95
CA LEU A 141 -4.18 -0.86 -18.86
C LEU A 141 -3.45 -1.26 -20.15
N SER A 142 -2.25 -1.82 -20.00
CA SER A 142 -1.53 -2.48 -21.09
C SER A 142 -2.28 -3.72 -21.59
N GLU A 143 -1.93 -4.21 -22.78
CA GLU A 143 -2.50 -5.44 -23.33
C GLU A 143 -2.26 -6.65 -22.41
N ALA A 144 -1.04 -6.79 -21.90
CA ALA A 144 -0.69 -7.82 -20.92
C ALA A 144 -1.52 -7.67 -19.62
N GLY A 145 -1.73 -6.44 -19.14
CA GLY A 145 -2.58 -6.19 -17.97
C GLY A 145 -4.03 -6.61 -18.21
N ARG A 146 -4.58 -6.35 -19.39
CA ARG A 146 -5.94 -6.79 -19.76
C ARG A 146 -6.04 -8.32 -19.86
N ALA A 147 -5.04 -8.97 -20.45
CA ALA A 147 -4.99 -10.43 -20.52
C ALA A 147 -4.93 -11.06 -19.11
N ALA A 148 -4.11 -10.49 -18.21
CA ALA A 148 -4.01 -10.96 -16.82
C ALA A 148 -5.33 -10.80 -16.06
N LEU A 149 -6.07 -9.71 -16.27
CA LEU A 149 -7.40 -9.51 -15.69
C LEU A 149 -8.42 -10.50 -16.27
N SER A 150 -8.42 -10.72 -17.59
CA SER A 150 -9.29 -11.69 -18.24
C SER A 150 -9.06 -13.12 -17.71
N ALA A 151 -7.80 -13.52 -17.51
CA ALA A 151 -7.44 -14.79 -16.88
C ALA A 151 -7.94 -14.93 -15.41
N ARG A 152 -8.29 -13.82 -14.76
CA ARG A 152 -8.91 -13.76 -13.43
C ARG A 152 -10.43 -13.58 -13.49
N GLN A 153 -11.06 -13.91 -14.63
CA GLN A 153 -12.50 -13.79 -14.86
C GLN A 153 -13.03 -12.36 -14.69
N VAL A 154 -12.22 -11.37 -15.10
CA VAL A 154 -12.63 -9.96 -15.12
C VAL A 154 -13.14 -9.62 -16.52
N GLU A 155 -14.40 -9.22 -16.59
CA GLU A 155 -15.04 -8.66 -17.78
C GLU A 155 -14.98 -7.14 -17.71
N ILE A 156 -14.42 -6.48 -18.73
CA ILE A 156 -14.25 -5.02 -18.76
C ILE A 156 -15.14 -4.43 -19.85
N TYR A 157 -16.00 -3.50 -19.46
CA TYR A 157 -16.90 -2.74 -20.33
C TYR A 157 -16.49 -1.27 -20.32
N GLU A 158 -15.69 -0.85 -21.31
CA GLU A 158 -15.21 0.53 -21.43
C GLU A 158 -16.18 1.44 -22.20
N ASN A 159 -16.14 2.74 -21.90
CA ASN A 159 -17.06 3.74 -22.45
C ASN A 159 -18.52 3.37 -22.19
N TRP A 160 -18.80 2.82 -21.01
CA TRP A 160 -20.11 2.34 -20.63
C TRP A 160 -21.01 3.50 -20.21
N THR A 161 -22.16 3.64 -20.89
CA THR A 161 -23.16 4.69 -20.62
C THR A 161 -24.56 4.12 -20.31
N GLY A 162 -24.71 2.80 -20.31
CA GLY A 162 -25.98 2.11 -20.12
C GLY A 162 -26.30 1.82 -18.64
N PRO A 163 -27.53 1.35 -18.34
CA PRO A 163 -27.85 0.85 -17.00
C PRO A 163 -26.97 -0.35 -16.66
N LEU A 164 -26.58 -0.50 -15.39
CA LEU A 164 -25.86 -1.68 -14.94
C LEU A 164 -26.76 -2.93 -15.04
N PRO A 165 -26.18 -4.12 -15.31
CA PRO A 165 -26.94 -5.36 -15.30
C PRO A 165 -27.43 -5.67 -13.88
N GLU A 166 -28.50 -6.46 -13.79
CA GLU A 166 -28.99 -6.96 -12.51
C GLU A 166 -27.88 -7.72 -11.74
N PRO A 167 -27.82 -7.56 -10.40
CA PRO A 167 -26.83 -8.25 -9.57
C PRO A 167 -26.85 -9.77 -9.80
N SER A 168 -25.67 -10.34 -10.00
CA SER A 168 -25.51 -11.80 -10.17
C SER A 168 -24.84 -12.39 -8.93
N PRO A 169 -25.44 -13.41 -8.28
CA PRO A 169 -24.84 -14.03 -7.10
C PRO A 169 -23.40 -14.48 -7.34
N GLY A 170 -22.48 -14.04 -6.49
CA GLY A 170 -21.05 -14.39 -6.57
C GLY A 170 -20.24 -13.61 -7.61
N THR A 171 -20.86 -12.66 -8.34
CA THR A 171 -20.15 -11.73 -9.24
C THR A 171 -20.03 -10.38 -8.58
N VAL A 172 -18.80 -9.84 -8.50
CA VAL A 172 -18.58 -8.47 -8.04
C VAL A 172 -18.76 -7.50 -9.21
N THR A 173 -19.63 -6.52 -9.07
CA THR A 173 -19.84 -5.43 -10.03
C THR A 173 -19.17 -4.16 -9.53
N LEU A 174 -18.22 -3.65 -10.30
CA LEU A 174 -17.47 -2.43 -10.01
C LEU A 174 -17.77 -1.37 -11.08
N VAL A 175 -17.94 -0.13 -10.64
CA VAL A 175 -17.99 1.03 -11.54
C VAL A 175 -16.71 1.83 -11.39
N VAL A 176 -16.11 2.26 -12.51
CA VAL A 176 -15.01 3.23 -12.53
C VAL A 176 -15.54 4.51 -13.16
N GLY A 177 -15.84 5.48 -12.30
CA GLY A 177 -16.36 6.78 -12.70
C GLY A 177 -15.26 7.76 -13.11
N ASP A 178 -15.68 8.88 -13.68
CA ASP A 178 -14.89 10.08 -13.94
C ASP A 178 -15.16 11.21 -12.93
N GLU A 179 -16.26 11.10 -12.18
CA GLU A 179 -16.66 12.03 -11.13
C GLU A 179 -15.90 11.82 -9.81
N ARG A 180 -15.72 12.93 -9.06
CA ARG A 180 -15.17 12.90 -7.69
C ARG A 180 -16.14 12.19 -6.74
N PRO A 181 -15.66 11.58 -5.64
CA PRO A 181 -16.50 10.77 -4.76
C PRO A 181 -17.69 11.52 -4.13
N GLU A 182 -17.59 12.83 -3.92
CA GLU A 182 -18.67 13.67 -3.37
C GLU A 182 -19.84 13.91 -4.34
N ALA A 183 -19.65 13.71 -5.64
CA ALA A 183 -20.70 13.82 -6.64
C ALA A 183 -21.47 12.50 -6.86
N VAL A 184 -20.93 11.39 -6.33
CA VAL A 184 -21.49 10.05 -6.56
C VAL A 184 -22.71 9.81 -5.69
N ALA A 185 -23.89 9.69 -6.32
CA ALA A 185 -25.12 9.23 -5.68
C ALA A 185 -25.12 7.69 -5.53
N LEU A 186 -24.33 7.18 -4.58
CA LEU A 186 -24.04 5.75 -4.40
C LEU A 186 -25.30 4.89 -4.20
N GLU A 187 -26.35 5.45 -3.63
CA GLU A 187 -27.65 4.82 -3.40
C GLU A 187 -28.43 4.54 -4.70
N THR A 188 -28.12 5.24 -5.78
CA THR A 188 -28.79 5.11 -7.09
C THR A 188 -28.08 4.13 -8.03
N ILE A 189 -26.82 3.83 -7.76
CA ILE A 189 -26.00 2.94 -8.59
C ILE A 189 -26.32 1.50 -8.20
N GLN A 190 -26.35 0.53 -9.12
CA GLN A 190 -26.51 -0.90 -8.77
C GLN A 190 -25.19 -1.68 -8.88
N ALA A 191 -24.14 -1.21 -8.19
CA ALA A 191 -22.81 -1.84 -8.13
C ALA A 191 -22.39 -2.16 -6.70
N ASP A 192 -21.48 -3.11 -6.51
CA ASP A 192 -20.91 -3.44 -5.20
C ASP A 192 -19.97 -2.34 -4.69
N ALA A 193 -19.24 -1.71 -5.61
CA ALA A 193 -18.41 -0.55 -5.30
C ALA A 193 -18.20 0.38 -6.51
N VAL A 194 -17.85 1.63 -6.21
CA VAL A 194 -17.55 2.68 -7.20
C VAL A 194 -16.14 3.24 -6.94
N ALA A 195 -15.26 3.12 -7.92
CA ALA A 195 -13.94 3.73 -7.94
C ALA A 195 -14.05 5.14 -8.54
N CYS A 196 -13.64 6.14 -7.77
CA CYS A 196 -13.72 7.56 -8.10
C CYS A 196 -12.30 8.14 -8.20
N PRO A 197 -11.96 8.91 -9.24
CA PRO A 197 -10.70 9.64 -9.29
C PRO A 197 -10.70 10.82 -8.32
N ILE A 198 -9.51 11.13 -7.81
CA ILE A 198 -9.17 12.42 -7.18
C ILE A 198 -7.85 12.92 -7.80
N ASP A 199 -7.42 14.12 -7.42
CA ASP A 199 -6.30 14.81 -8.09
C ASP A 199 -5.02 13.94 -8.06
N GLU A 200 -4.65 13.44 -6.88
CA GLU A 200 -3.42 12.67 -6.64
C GLU A 200 -3.67 11.23 -6.15
N GLY A 201 -4.77 10.60 -6.62
CA GLY A 201 -5.14 9.28 -6.14
C GLY A 201 -6.50 8.78 -6.59
N GLY A 202 -7.03 7.80 -5.87
CA GLY A 202 -8.36 7.25 -6.12
C GLY A 202 -9.06 6.85 -4.82
N VAL A 203 -10.39 6.82 -4.87
CA VAL A 203 -11.24 6.40 -3.76
C VAL A 203 -12.15 5.27 -4.21
N LEU A 204 -12.26 4.24 -3.39
CA LEU A 204 -13.25 3.18 -3.56
C LEU A 204 -14.38 3.36 -2.53
N LEU A 205 -15.59 3.62 -3.03
CA LEU A 205 -16.82 3.65 -2.25
C LEU A 205 -17.47 2.27 -2.30
N ILE A 206 -17.60 1.59 -1.16
CA ILE A 206 -18.12 0.23 -1.07
C ILE A 206 -19.52 0.25 -0.45
N ARG A 207 -20.49 -0.42 -1.09
CA ARG A 207 -21.86 -0.51 -0.57
C ARG A 207 -21.98 -1.56 0.53
N GLN A 208 -23.00 -1.38 1.39
CA GLN A 208 -23.43 -2.42 2.32
C GLN A 208 -23.78 -3.71 1.58
N GLY A 209 -23.30 -4.85 2.08
CA GLY A 209 -23.58 -6.17 1.49
C GLY A 209 -22.75 -6.55 0.26
N ALA A 210 -21.80 -5.70 -0.17
CA ALA A 210 -20.95 -5.92 -1.35
C ALA A 210 -20.05 -7.18 -1.31
N GLY A 211 -19.95 -7.87 -0.17
CA GLY A 211 -19.11 -9.07 -0.02
C GLY A 211 -17.61 -8.84 -0.17
N LEU A 212 -17.15 -7.59 -0.26
CA LEU A 212 -15.73 -7.24 -0.31
C LEU A 212 -15.14 -7.25 1.10
N ASP A 213 -14.15 -8.11 1.36
CA ASP A 213 -13.47 -8.18 2.64
C ASP A 213 -12.57 -6.95 2.86
N PRO A 214 -12.84 -6.11 3.88
CA PRO A 214 -11.99 -4.98 4.21
C PRO A 214 -10.57 -5.41 4.57
N GLY A 215 -10.37 -6.57 5.19
CA GLY A 215 -9.04 -7.09 5.54
C GLY A 215 -8.19 -7.33 4.30
N ALA A 216 -8.72 -8.09 3.34
CA ALA A 216 -8.07 -8.36 2.06
C ALA A 216 -7.77 -7.08 1.25
N LEU A 217 -8.68 -6.11 1.22
CA LEU A 217 -8.44 -4.81 0.59
C LEU A 217 -7.30 -4.05 1.25
N GLN A 218 -7.22 -4.10 2.59
CA GLN A 218 -6.13 -3.50 3.33
C GLN A 218 -4.79 -4.16 3.01
N VAL A 219 -4.75 -5.49 2.83
CA VAL A 219 -3.52 -6.17 2.40
C VAL A 219 -3.03 -5.61 1.06
N VAL A 220 -3.90 -5.49 0.06
CA VAL A 220 -3.50 -4.90 -1.24
C VAL A 220 -3.01 -3.47 -1.06
N ARG A 221 -3.74 -2.64 -0.31
CA ARG A 221 -3.39 -1.25 -0.05
C ARG A 221 -2.02 -1.12 0.61
N LYS A 222 -1.73 -1.96 1.61
CA LYS A 222 -0.52 -1.91 2.44
C LYS A 222 0.71 -2.48 1.78
N ARG A 223 0.54 -3.31 0.74
CA ARG A 223 1.63 -4.06 0.11
C ARG A 223 1.96 -3.61 -1.30
N THR A 224 1.02 -2.99 -1.99
CA THR A 224 1.20 -2.64 -3.41
C THR A 224 1.04 -1.15 -3.72
N VAL A 225 0.65 -0.36 -2.71
CA VAL A 225 0.45 1.10 -2.81
C VAL A 225 0.54 1.75 -1.42
N ALA A 226 0.07 2.98 -1.27
CA ALA A 226 -0.20 3.64 0.00
C ALA A 226 -1.69 4.00 0.11
N ALA A 227 -2.15 4.29 1.33
CA ALA A 227 -3.32 5.15 1.52
C ALA A 227 -3.06 6.53 0.91
N LEU A 228 -4.11 7.34 0.74
CA LEU A 228 -3.93 8.72 0.27
C LEU A 228 -3.01 9.47 1.25
N PRO A 229 -1.89 10.08 0.81
CA PRO A 229 -0.96 10.75 1.70
C PRO A 229 -1.63 11.89 2.47
N ALA A 230 -1.15 12.17 3.69
CA ALA A 230 -1.74 13.17 4.58
C ALA A 230 -1.95 14.54 3.93
N GLY A 231 -0.96 15.04 3.18
CA GLY A 231 -1.08 16.33 2.47
C GLY A 231 -2.16 16.33 1.38
N HIS A 232 -2.32 15.22 0.66
CA HIS A 232 -3.38 15.07 -0.34
C HIS A 232 -4.74 14.92 0.33
N ALA A 233 -4.84 14.12 1.41
CA ALA A 233 -6.06 14.01 2.19
C ALA A 233 -6.50 15.35 2.81
N ALA A 234 -5.56 16.16 3.30
CA ALA A 234 -5.83 17.52 3.77
C ALA A 234 -6.38 18.43 2.66
N THR A 235 -5.83 18.29 1.45
CA THR A 235 -6.28 19.02 0.26
C THR A 235 -7.71 18.64 -0.12
N GLU A 236 -8.01 17.35 -0.18
CA GLU A 236 -9.37 16.85 -0.45
C GLU A 236 -10.37 17.29 0.64
N LEU A 237 -9.98 17.18 1.92
CA LEU A 237 -10.81 17.65 3.04
C LEU A 237 -11.10 19.16 2.97
N ARG A 238 -10.09 19.99 2.69
CA ARG A 238 -10.27 21.45 2.49
C ARG A 238 -11.28 21.73 1.39
N ARG A 239 -11.17 21.01 0.26
CA ARG A 239 -12.07 21.14 -0.88
C ARG A 239 -13.52 20.79 -0.48
N LEU A 240 -13.72 19.67 0.23
CA LEU A 240 -15.03 19.22 0.72
C LEU A 240 -15.72 20.21 1.66
N VAL A 241 -14.95 20.93 2.49
CA VAL A 241 -15.52 21.89 3.46
C VAL A 241 -15.48 23.35 2.98
N GLY A 242 -15.08 23.60 1.73
CA GLY A 242 -15.02 24.93 1.13
C GLY A 242 -13.92 25.84 1.70
N LEU A 243 -12.83 25.26 2.23
CA LEU A 243 -11.64 26.00 2.64
C LEU A 243 -10.71 26.25 1.44
N PRO A 244 -9.87 27.30 1.48
CA PRO A 244 -8.85 27.53 0.46
C PRO A 244 -7.92 26.33 0.33
N VAL A 245 -7.72 25.86 -0.90
CA VAL A 245 -6.78 24.79 -1.20
C VAL A 245 -5.40 25.40 -1.50
N PRO A 246 -4.34 25.02 -0.77
CA PRO A 246 -2.99 25.47 -1.09
C PRO A 246 -2.60 25.04 -2.51
N PRO A 247 -1.81 25.84 -3.23
CA PRO A 247 -1.28 25.41 -4.52
C PRO A 247 -0.44 24.15 -4.33
N VAL A 248 -0.61 23.18 -5.22
CA VAL A 248 0.22 21.97 -5.23
C VAL A 248 1.64 22.40 -5.61
N PRO A 249 2.67 22.04 -4.82
CA PRO A 249 4.05 22.26 -5.22
C PRO A 249 4.31 21.59 -6.57
N PRO A 250 5.17 22.16 -7.43
CA PRO A 250 5.56 21.48 -8.66
C PRO A 250 6.13 20.10 -8.30
N ALA A 251 5.61 19.06 -8.94
CA ALA A 251 6.13 17.71 -8.77
C ALA A 251 7.60 17.67 -9.21
N ALA A 252 8.46 17.02 -8.42
CA ALA A 252 9.80 16.69 -8.85
C ALA A 252 9.70 15.74 -10.05
N GLY A 253 10.41 16.08 -11.14
CA GLY A 253 10.46 15.21 -12.31
C GLY A 253 11.33 13.98 -12.04
N GLU A 254 11.10 12.89 -12.78
CA GLU A 254 11.97 11.71 -12.73
C GLU A 254 13.43 12.08 -13.01
N ALA A 255 13.66 13.04 -13.92
CA ALA A 255 15.00 13.54 -14.27
C ALA A 255 15.73 14.20 -13.09
N ASP A 256 15.01 14.95 -12.24
CA ASP A 256 15.58 15.62 -11.07
C ASP A 256 15.97 14.57 -10.00
N CYS A 257 15.06 13.64 -9.74
CA CYS A 257 15.31 12.52 -8.82
C CYS A 257 16.49 11.66 -9.30
N ASP A 258 16.58 11.44 -10.61
CA ASP A 258 17.65 10.70 -11.25
C ASP A 258 19.00 11.37 -11.07
N GLU A 259 19.07 12.69 -11.26
CA GLU A 259 20.28 13.46 -11.04
C GLU A 259 20.75 13.35 -9.59
N MET A 260 19.82 13.50 -8.63
CA MET A 260 20.12 13.33 -7.21
C MET A 260 20.61 11.92 -6.87
N LEU A 261 19.94 10.88 -7.38
CA LEU A 261 20.33 9.50 -7.15
C LEU A 261 21.69 9.17 -7.77
N ARG A 262 21.97 9.63 -9.00
CA ARG A 262 23.28 9.42 -9.64
C ARG A 262 24.41 10.13 -8.89
N ALA A 263 24.14 11.29 -8.28
CA ALA A 263 25.13 11.98 -7.44
C ALA A 263 25.47 11.18 -6.17
N LEU A 264 24.50 10.46 -5.60
CA LEU A 264 24.69 9.59 -4.43
C LEU A 264 25.26 8.21 -4.80
N PHE A 265 24.88 7.68 -5.98
CA PHE A 265 25.20 6.34 -6.46
C PHE A 265 25.69 6.39 -7.93
N PRO A 266 26.97 6.75 -8.17
CA PRO A 266 27.51 6.91 -9.51
C PRO A 266 27.44 5.64 -10.38
N GLU A 267 27.38 4.45 -9.78
CA GLU A 267 27.25 3.18 -10.49
C GLU A 267 25.80 2.84 -10.91
N MET A 268 24.80 3.60 -10.45
CA MET A 268 23.39 3.39 -10.79
C MET A 268 23.15 3.57 -12.29
N ARG A 269 22.50 2.59 -12.93
CA ARG A 269 22.20 2.61 -14.37
C ARG A 269 20.81 3.09 -14.72
N ALA A 270 19.85 2.87 -13.82
CA ALA A 270 18.45 3.20 -13.98
C ALA A 270 17.81 3.27 -12.59
N SER A 271 16.70 4.01 -12.51
CA SER A 271 15.88 4.15 -11.32
C SER A 271 14.42 3.83 -11.67
N ALA A 272 13.62 3.53 -10.66
CA ALA A 272 12.18 3.48 -10.74
C ALA A 272 11.61 3.99 -9.41
N TYR A 273 10.53 4.77 -9.48
CA TYR A 273 9.97 5.48 -8.34
C TYR A 273 8.62 4.88 -7.95
N PHE A 274 8.43 4.66 -6.65
CA PHE A 274 7.24 4.04 -6.10
C PHE A 274 6.73 4.83 -4.91
N CYS A 275 5.42 4.77 -4.66
CA CYS A 275 4.80 5.49 -3.54
C CYS A 275 5.17 4.90 -2.16
N THR A 276 5.63 3.64 -2.10
CA THR A 276 6.09 2.98 -0.87
C THR A 276 7.19 1.95 -1.18
N GLY A 277 8.01 1.61 -0.18
CA GLY A 277 9.02 0.55 -0.31
C GLY A 277 8.42 -0.81 -0.66
N LEU A 278 7.28 -1.18 -0.05
CA LEU A 278 6.60 -2.44 -0.38
C LEU A 278 6.01 -2.45 -1.80
N ALA A 279 5.55 -1.31 -2.32
CA ALA A 279 5.15 -1.22 -3.73
C ALA A 279 6.36 -1.42 -4.68
N ALA A 280 7.55 -0.96 -4.28
CA ALA A 280 8.79 -1.25 -5.01
C ALA A 280 9.13 -2.74 -4.96
N GLU A 281 8.99 -3.39 -3.79
CA GLU A 281 9.17 -4.84 -3.64
C GLU A 281 8.17 -5.65 -4.50
N ASP A 282 6.88 -5.34 -4.47
CA ASP A 282 5.86 -5.99 -5.31
C ASP A 282 6.21 -5.89 -6.79
N ALA A 283 6.56 -4.69 -7.24
CA ALA A 283 6.93 -4.44 -8.63
C ALA A 283 8.20 -5.21 -9.04
N VAL A 284 9.26 -5.16 -8.24
CA VAL A 284 10.53 -5.82 -8.58
C VAL A 284 10.43 -7.33 -8.52
N PHE A 285 9.67 -7.89 -7.57
CA PHE A 285 9.45 -9.34 -7.49
C PHE A 285 8.64 -9.84 -8.70
N ARG A 286 7.55 -9.17 -9.06
CA ARG A 286 6.75 -9.53 -10.24
C ARG A 286 7.54 -9.38 -11.54
N ALA A 287 8.27 -8.29 -11.70
CA ALA A 287 9.11 -8.07 -12.87
C ALA A 287 10.21 -9.14 -12.99
N THR A 288 10.86 -9.47 -11.87
CA THR A 288 11.88 -10.53 -11.83
C THR A 288 11.29 -11.88 -12.20
N ALA A 289 10.13 -12.23 -11.65
CA ALA A 289 9.45 -13.49 -11.98
C ALA A 289 9.10 -13.57 -13.48
N SER A 290 8.51 -12.49 -14.01
CA SER A 290 8.14 -12.40 -15.42
C SER A 290 9.35 -12.53 -16.35
N VAL A 291 10.47 -11.86 -16.04
CA VAL A 291 11.70 -11.91 -16.85
C VAL A 291 12.36 -13.30 -16.81
N LEU A 292 12.36 -13.96 -15.65
CA LEU A 292 13.05 -15.25 -15.49
C LEU A 292 12.23 -16.44 -15.98
N ALA A 293 10.90 -16.37 -15.88
CA ALA A 293 10.05 -17.57 -16.00
C ALA A 293 8.70 -17.32 -16.70
N GLY A 294 8.39 -16.09 -17.12
CA GLY A 294 7.09 -15.76 -17.71
C GLY A 294 5.94 -16.03 -16.74
N ASP A 295 5.12 -17.02 -17.05
CA ASP A 295 3.98 -17.44 -16.22
C ASP A 295 4.34 -18.52 -15.18
N ALA A 296 5.54 -19.09 -15.23
CA ALA A 296 5.99 -20.08 -14.26
C ALA A 296 6.53 -19.39 -12.99
N PRO A 297 6.33 -19.97 -11.80
CA PRO A 297 6.77 -19.34 -10.57
C PRO A 297 8.29 -19.46 -10.38
N VAL A 298 8.88 -18.47 -9.71
CA VAL A 298 10.32 -18.37 -9.46
C VAL A 298 10.63 -18.68 -8.00
N THR A 299 11.70 -19.44 -7.75
CA THR A 299 12.20 -19.66 -6.39
C THR A 299 12.79 -18.37 -5.83
N LEU A 300 12.22 -17.84 -4.75
CA LEU A 300 12.75 -16.67 -4.05
C LEU A 300 13.40 -17.08 -2.74
N PHE A 301 14.72 -16.93 -2.65
CA PHE A 301 15.45 -17.04 -1.39
C PHE A 301 15.42 -15.70 -0.67
N TYR A 302 14.97 -15.70 0.58
CA TYR A 302 14.89 -14.49 1.41
C TYR A 302 15.07 -14.81 2.89
N ALA A 303 15.30 -13.79 3.72
CA ALA A 303 15.47 -13.98 5.16
C ALA A 303 14.14 -14.40 5.82
N GLU A 304 14.16 -15.45 6.66
CA GLU A 304 12.95 -15.92 7.37
C GLU A 304 12.36 -14.86 8.32
N ASN A 305 13.20 -13.93 8.78
CA ASN A 305 12.88 -12.81 9.65
C ASN A 305 12.92 -11.47 8.91
N CYS A 306 12.75 -11.47 7.58
CA CYS A 306 12.54 -10.27 6.78
C CYS A 306 11.40 -9.40 7.35
N TYR A 307 11.30 -8.17 6.85
CA TYR A 307 10.22 -7.27 7.22
C TYR A 307 8.85 -7.96 7.08
N GLY A 308 8.03 -7.90 8.13
CA GLY A 308 6.77 -8.65 8.17
C GLY A 308 5.80 -8.30 7.03
N GLY A 309 5.88 -7.07 6.50
CA GLY A 309 5.15 -6.67 5.30
C GLY A 309 5.62 -7.41 4.05
N THR A 310 6.92 -7.61 3.88
CA THR A 310 7.53 -8.38 2.79
C THR A 310 7.12 -9.84 2.86
N HIS A 311 7.15 -10.45 4.05
CA HIS A 311 6.66 -11.81 4.24
C HIS A 311 5.20 -11.97 3.82
N GLN A 312 4.33 -11.04 4.25
CA GLN A 312 2.92 -11.08 3.88
C GLN A 312 2.68 -10.82 2.39
N LEU A 313 3.42 -9.89 1.78
CA LEU A 313 3.39 -9.64 0.33
C LEU A 313 3.70 -10.93 -0.45
N ILE A 314 4.78 -11.63 -0.08
CA ILE A 314 5.19 -12.89 -0.71
C ILE A 314 4.11 -13.96 -0.52
N ALA A 315 3.62 -14.14 0.71
CA ALA A 315 2.70 -15.23 1.05
C ALA A 315 1.28 -15.05 0.49
N GLU A 316 0.75 -13.82 0.49
CA GLU A 316 -0.66 -13.57 0.19
C GLU A 316 -0.92 -13.01 -1.21
N LEU A 317 0.03 -12.27 -1.80
CA LEU A 317 -0.18 -11.57 -3.08
C LEU A 317 0.68 -12.10 -4.23
N LEU A 318 1.82 -12.74 -3.92
CA LEU A 318 2.78 -13.23 -4.92
C LEU A 318 2.83 -14.76 -5.02
N ALA A 319 1.90 -15.47 -4.38
CA ALA A 319 1.91 -16.93 -4.35
C ALA A 319 1.78 -17.60 -5.74
N ARG A 320 1.40 -16.86 -6.79
CA ARG A 320 1.35 -17.37 -8.18
C ARG A 320 2.69 -17.22 -8.90
N GLU A 321 3.43 -16.17 -8.58
CA GLU A 321 4.67 -15.77 -9.24
C GLU A 321 5.91 -16.28 -8.49
N ILE A 322 5.79 -16.55 -7.19
CA ILE A 322 6.92 -16.81 -6.29
C ILE A 322 6.72 -18.13 -5.53
N LEU A 323 7.76 -18.97 -5.55
CA LEU A 323 7.95 -20.10 -4.63
C LEU A 323 8.84 -19.65 -3.46
N PRO A 324 8.27 -19.39 -2.26
CA PRO A 324 9.04 -18.87 -1.14
C PRO A 324 10.02 -19.89 -0.58
N ARG A 325 11.28 -19.48 -0.40
CA ARG A 325 12.33 -20.23 0.31
C ARG A 325 12.96 -19.36 1.41
N PRO A 326 12.26 -19.14 2.53
CA PRO A 326 12.82 -18.41 3.66
C PRO A 326 14.02 -19.17 4.24
N LEU A 327 15.09 -18.45 4.55
CA LEU A 327 16.33 -18.98 5.10
C LEU A 327 16.67 -18.27 6.43
N PRO A 328 17.16 -19.01 7.44
CA PRO A 328 17.68 -18.40 8.65
C PRO A 328 18.86 -17.48 8.36
N VAL A 329 18.81 -16.26 8.91
CA VAL A 329 19.87 -15.25 8.77
C VAL A 329 21.18 -15.70 9.41
N LEU A 330 21.12 -16.14 10.67
CA LEU A 330 22.27 -16.63 11.41
C LEU A 330 21.85 -17.72 12.40
N ARG A 331 22.35 -18.95 12.22
CA ARG A 331 22.14 -20.04 13.20
C ARG A 331 23.36 -20.94 13.29
N LYS A 332 23.52 -21.63 14.42
CA LYS A 332 24.51 -22.70 14.52
C LYS A 332 24.05 -23.95 13.75
N ASN A 333 24.95 -24.61 13.03
CA ASN A 333 24.68 -25.93 12.45
C ASN A 333 24.76 -27.03 13.52
N GLY A 334 24.53 -28.29 13.13
CA GLY A 334 24.61 -29.45 14.03
C GLY A 334 25.99 -29.71 14.64
N ARG A 335 27.05 -29.02 14.16
CA ARG A 335 28.42 -29.05 14.71
C ARG A 335 28.72 -27.86 15.61
N GLY A 336 27.77 -26.93 15.78
CA GLY A 336 27.93 -25.73 16.59
C GLY A 336 28.56 -24.53 15.87
N GLU A 337 28.87 -24.64 14.58
CA GLU A 337 29.48 -23.57 13.77
C GLU A 337 28.41 -22.56 13.34
N LYS A 338 28.74 -21.27 13.34
CA LYS A 338 27.83 -20.22 12.86
C LYS A 338 27.70 -20.33 11.33
N VAL A 339 26.47 -20.46 10.85
CA VAL A 339 26.12 -20.51 9.44
C VAL A 339 25.21 -19.34 9.12
N THR A 340 25.61 -18.56 8.14
CA THR A 340 24.93 -17.35 7.67
C THR A 340 23.92 -17.67 6.56
N MET A 341 23.05 -16.72 6.23
CA MET A 341 22.17 -16.82 5.06
C MET A 341 22.95 -17.04 3.76
N VAL A 342 24.10 -16.37 3.59
CA VAL A 342 24.95 -16.52 2.40
C VAL A 342 25.43 -17.96 2.26
N ASP A 343 25.88 -18.59 3.35
CA ASP A 343 26.26 -20.00 3.35
C ASP A 343 25.11 -20.90 2.87
N ARG A 344 23.90 -20.65 3.37
CA ARG A 344 22.71 -21.46 3.06
C ARG A 344 22.26 -21.30 1.62
N VAL A 345 22.34 -20.09 1.06
CA VAL A 345 22.06 -19.87 -0.35
C VAL A 345 23.04 -20.69 -1.19
N ILE A 346 24.35 -20.59 -0.91
CA ILE A 346 25.39 -21.32 -1.65
C ILE A 346 25.14 -22.84 -1.58
N GLU A 347 24.84 -23.37 -0.40
CA GLU A 347 24.49 -24.78 -0.21
C GLU A 347 23.22 -25.20 -0.98
N SER A 348 22.29 -24.27 -1.24
CA SER A 348 21.03 -24.53 -1.92
C SER A 348 21.14 -24.49 -3.45
N LEU A 349 22.18 -23.84 -4.02
CA LEU A 349 22.33 -23.66 -5.46
C LEU A 349 22.29 -24.97 -6.27
N PRO A 350 22.98 -26.06 -5.87
CA PRO A 350 22.95 -27.31 -6.63
C PRO A 350 21.55 -27.94 -6.72
N ALA A 351 20.70 -27.71 -5.72
CA ALA A 351 19.35 -28.26 -5.67
C ALA A 351 18.37 -27.56 -6.63
N LEU A 352 18.75 -26.42 -7.21
CA LEU A 352 17.90 -25.70 -8.18
C LEU A 352 17.74 -26.46 -9.50
N ALA A 353 18.69 -27.34 -9.85
CA ALA A 353 18.66 -28.12 -11.10
C ALA A 353 18.36 -27.28 -12.36
N GLY A 354 18.81 -26.02 -12.38
CA GLY A 354 18.57 -25.05 -13.48
C GLY A 354 17.20 -24.35 -13.45
N GLY A 355 16.32 -24.64 -12.49
CA GLY A 355 15.04 -23.97 -12.32
C GLY A 355 15.16 -22.51 -11.88
N PRO A 356 14.30 -21.58 -12.34
CA PRO A 356 14.45 -20.15 -12.15
C PRO A 356 14.46 -19.76 -10.67
N ALA A 357 15.40 -18.90 -10.30
CA ALA A 357 15.58 -18.46 -8.92
C ALA A 357 16.03 -17.00 -8.86
N CYS A 358 15.72 -16.34 -7.75
CA CYS A 358 16.23 -15.02 -7.37
C CYS A 358 16.47 -14.95 -5.86
N LEU A 359 17.30 -13.99 -5.44
CA LEU A 359 17.58 -13.72 -4.03
C LEU A 359 17.02 -12.35 -3.67
N PHE A 360 16.46 -12.23 -2.48
CA PHE A 360 16.16 -10.97 -1.83
C PHE A 360 16.87 -10.90 -0.48
N LEU A 361 17.69 -9.87 -0.28
CA LEU A 361 18.53 -9.68 0.89
C LEU A 361 18.26 -8.30 1.51
N GLU A 362 17.93 -8.26 2.79
CA GLU A 362 17.91 -7.02 3.56
C GLU A 362 19.30 -6.80 4.17
N THR A 363 19.86 -5.60 4.04
CA THR A 363 21.16 -5.31 4.66
C THR A 363 21.22 -3.91 5.30
N PRO A 364 21.61 -3.82 6.60
CA PRO A 364 21.69 -4.92 7.57
C PRO A 364 20.34 -5.62 7.80
N THR A 365 20.36 -6.88 8.24
CA THR A 365 19.12 -7.59 8.60
C THR A 365 18.46 -6.99 9.84
N ASN A 366 17.16 -7.18 10.00
CA ASN A 366 16.43 -6.77 11.20
C ASN A 366 15.86 -8.02 11.91
N PRO A 367 16.01 -8.19 13.24
CA PRO A 367 16.66 -7.31 14.22
C PRO A 367 18.16 -7.53 14.43
N GLU A 368 18.79 -8.51 13.78
CA GLU A 368 20.17 -8.94 14.10
C GLU A 368 21.26 -7.99 13.59
N LEU A 369 20.92 -7.00 12.75
CA LEU A 369 21.84 -6.04 12.15
C LEU A 369 23.01 -6.70 11.43
N GLN A 370 22.76 -7.86 10.81
CA GLN A 370 23.81 -8.60 10.12
C GLN A 370 24.08 -7.99 8.75
N VAL A 371 25.35 -7.77 8.45
CA VAL A 371 25.84 -7.46 7.10
C VAL A 371 26.21 -8.77 6.39
N HIS A 372 25.83 -8.89 5.12
CA HIS A 372 26.10 -10.08 4.31
C HIS A 372 27.48 -10.03 3.63
N ASP A 373 28.12 -11.19 3.49
CA ASP A 373 29.33 -11.34 2.67
C ASP A 373 28.96 -11.40 1.18
N PHE A 374 28.69 -10.21 0.62
CA PHE A 374 28.31 -10.07 -0.79
C PHE A 374 29.42 -10.51 -1.75
N ALA A 375 30.70 -10.32 -1.40
CA ALA A 375 31.82 -10.74 -2.24
C ALA A 375 31.82 -12.26 -2.44
N ARG A 376 31.67 -13.03 -1.35
CA ARG A 376 31.56 -14.49 -1.42
C ARG A 376 30.29 -14.93 -2.13
N LEU A 377 29.16 -14.26 -1.89
CA LEU A 377 27.91 -14.55 -2.59
C LEU A 377 28.06 -14.38 -4.11
N VAL A 378 28.59 -13.24 -4.56
CA VAL A 378 28.79 -12.95 -5.99
C VAL A 378 29.71 -13.96 -6.63
N THR A 379 30.79 -14.34 -5.95
CA THR A 379 31.73 -15.39 -6.43
C THR A 379 31.00 -16.71 -6.66
N ALA A 380 30.23 -17.17 -5.67
CA ALA A 380 29.50 -18.42 -5.78
C ALA A 380 28.41 -18.40 -6.86
N LEU A 381 27.72 -17.26 -7.05
CA LEU A 381 26.74 -17.11 -8.12
C LEU A 381 27.39 -17.09 -9.52
N GLN A 382 28.59 -16.52 -9.65
CA GLN A 382 29.37 -16.56 -10.89
C GLN A 382 29.82 -17.98 -11.22
N ASP A 383 30.30 -18.73 -10.22
CA ASP A 383 30.67 -20.14 -10.38
C ASP A 383 29.47 -21.00 -10.79
N HIS A 384 28.32 -20.81 -10.13
CA HIS A 384 27.07 -21.49 -10.49
C HIS A 384 26.64 -21.18 -11.93
N ARG A 385 26.73 -19.91 -12.35
CA ARG A 385 26.45 -19.52 -13.74
C ARG A 385 27.42 -20.16 -14.72
N ALA A 386 28.70 -20.23 -14.40
CA ALA A 386 29.70 -20.86 -15.26
C ALA A 386 29.44 -22.36 -15.44
N GLN A 387 28.91 -23.03 -14.40
CA GLN A 387 28.61 -24.46 -14.43
C GLN A 387 27.27 -24.79 -15.11
N THR A 388 26.25 -23.96 -14.89
CA THR A 388 24.86 -24.28 -15.28
C THR A 388 24.31 -23.42 -16.41
N GLY A 389 24.97 -22.30 -16.73
CA GLY A 389 24.45 -21.25 -17.61
C GLY A 389 23.39 -20.36 -16.95
N GLN A 390 22.95 -20.68 -15.73
CA GLN A 390 21.87 -19.97 -15.05
C GLN A 390 22.35 -18.67 -14.40
N GLN A 391 21.70 -17.54 -14.72
CA GLN A 391 21.89 -16.28 -14.01
C GLN A 391 20.83 -16.11 -12.94
N ILE A 392 21.27 -15.90 -11.69
CA ILE A 392 20.38 -15.69 -10.54
C ILE A 392 20.54 -14.22 -10.10
N PRO A 393 19.50 -13.37 -10.28
CA PRO A 393 19.55 -11.99 -9.84
C PRO A 393 19.49 -11.87 -8.31
N VAL A 394 20.13 -10.81 -7.81
CA VAL A 394 20.15 -10.45 -6.38
C VAL A 394 19.46 -9.10 -6.23
N LEU A 395 18.38 -9.09 -5.46
CA LEU A 395 17.63 -7.92 -5.06
C LEU A 395 18.06 -7.57 -3.63
N VAL A 396 18.37 -6.30 -3.37
CA VAL A 396 18.89 -5.87 -2.07
C VAL A 396 18.05 -4.72 -1.56
N ASP A 397 17.48 -4.89 -0.37
CA ASP A 397 16.89 -3.80 0.40
C ASP A 397 17.96 -3.18 1.29
N THR A 398 18.28 -1.92 0.99
CA THR A 398 19.27 -1.10 1.70
C THR A 398 18.62 -0.04 2.59
N THR A 399 17.34 -0.14 2.93
CA THR A 399 16.60 0.88 3.70
C THR A 399 17.32 1.28 4.98
N MET A 400 17.94 0.32 5.70
CA MET A 400 18.67 0.58 6.94
C MET A 400 20.09 1.14 6.73
N ALA A 401 20.68 0.94 5.55
CA ALA A 401 21.98 1.45 5.20
C ALA A 401 21.99 1.90 3.72
N PRO A 402 21.34 3.03 3.40
CA PRO A 402 21.11 3.43 2.02
C PRO A 402 22.40 3.71 1.25
N LEU A 403 23.47 4.11 1.95
CA LEU A 403 24.79 4.34 1.39
C LEU A 403 25.72 3.12 1.52
N TYR A 404 25.19 1.94 1.83
CA TYR A 404 26.00 0.73 1.90
C TYR A 404 26.65 0.50 0.53
N PRO A 405 27.98 0.32 0.47
CA PRO A 405 28.71 0.32 -0.79
C PRO A 405 28.59 -1.04 -1.48
N LEU A 406 27.37 -1.44 -1.87
CA LEU A 406 27.10 -2.69 -2.61
C LEU A 406 27.95 -2.81 -3.88
N PHE A 407 28.31 -1.68 -4.47
CA PHE A 407 29.05 -1.58 -5.73
C PHE A 407 30.54 -1.28 -5.56
N ALA A 408 31.03 -1.03 -4.34
CA ALA A 408 32.46 -0.82 -4.13
C ALA A 408 33.21 -2.13 -4.35
N ARG A 409 34.15 -2.09 -5.30
CA ARG A 409 35.04 -3.21 -5.64
C ARG A 409 36.22 -3.29 -4.70
#